data_AF-A0A9E3CPD6-F1
#
_entry.id   AF-A0A9E3CPD6-F1
#
_cell.length_a   1.000
_cell.length_b   1.000
_cell.length_c   1.000
_cell.angle_alpha   90.00
_cell.angle_beta   90.00
_cell.angle_gamma   90.00
#
_symmetry.space_group_name_H-M   'P 1'
#
loop_
_entity.id
_entity.type
_entity.pdbx_description
1 polymer ?
#
loop_
_entity_poly.entity_id
_entity_poly.type
_entity_poly.pdbx_seq_one_letter_code
_entity_poly.pdbx_strand_id
1 'polypeptide(L)'
;TDLGATSWQRVREVTLPILLPGIIGVALFGFTLSYDELARTALTAGSQNTLPLEIWAMTTNVTSPALYAVGAVTTVVSFVVIIAALGSIALIQRHRARTATE
;
A
#
# COMPACT_ATOMS: atom_id res chain seq x y z
N THR A 1 16.45 13.01 -25.25
CA THR A 1 17.69 12.64 -25.98
C THR A 1 18.48 13.88 -26.38
N ASP A 2 17.93 15.08 -26.15
CA ASP A 2 18.55 16.36 -26.51
C ASP A 2 19.60 16.90 -25.53
N LEU A 3 19.73 16.31 -24.33
CA LEU A 3 20.67 16.75 -23.29
C LEU A 3 21.82 15.75 -23.02
N GLY A 4 22.04 14.76 -23.91
CA GLY A 4 23.08 13.74 -23.73
C GLY A 4 22.83 12.71 -22.63
N ALA A 5 21.66 12.73 -21.98
CA ALA A 5 21.32 11.80 -20.89
C ALA A 5 21.16 10.36 -21.40
N THR A 6 21.80 9.42 -20.69
CA THR A 6 21.66 7.98 -20.95
C THR A 6 20.22 7.50 -20.71
N SER A 7 19.83 6.38 -21.31
CA SER A 7 18.48 5.82 -21.13
C SER A 7 18.12 5.55 -19.67
N TRP A 8 19.09 5.13 -18.85
CA TRP A 8 18.87 4.91 -17.43
C TRP A 8 18.65 6.20 -16.65
N GLN A 9 19.43 7.25 -16.93
CA GLN A 9 19.23 8.57 -16.32
C GLN A 9 17.83 9.12 -16.63
N ARG A 10 17.37 9.00 -17.89
CA ARG A 10 16.01 9.45 -18.26
C ARG A 10 14.91 8.75 -17.44
N VAL A 11 15.02 7.43 -17.27
CA VAL A 11 14.04 6.68 -16.47
C VAL A 11 14.07 7.13 -15.02
N ARG A 12 15.25 7.21 -14.41
CA ARG A 12 15.39 7.52 -12.97
C ARG A 12 15.06 8.97 -12.63
N GLU A 13 15.46 9.92 -13.47
CA GLU A 13 15.41 11.36 -13.16
C GLU A 13 14.16 12.04 -13.71
N VAL A 14 13.52 11.48 -14.74
CA VAL A 14 12.35 12.09 -15.39
C VAL A 14 11.13 11.19 -15.29
N THR A 15 11.18 9.98 -15.86
CA THR A 15 10.00 9.11 -15.93
C THR A 15 9.52 8.64 -14.56
N LEU A 16 10.43 8.13 -13.73
CA LEU A 16 10.10 7.57 -12.42
C LEU A 16 9.54 8.64 -11.46
N PRO A 17 10.13 9.85 -11.30
CA PRO A 17 9.58 10.87 -10.41
C PRO A 17 8.23 11.42 -10.89
N ILE A 18 8.00 11.44 -12.22
CA ILE A 18 6.71 11.86 -12.78
C ILE A 18 5.61 10.85 -12.48
N LEU A 19 5.92 9.56 -12.61
CA LEU A 19 4.96 8.47 -12.36
C LEU A 19 4.81 8.14 -10.87
N LEU A 20 5.78 8.47 -10.03
CA LEU A 20 5.82 8.14 -8.60
C LEU A 20 4.51 8.39 -7.83
N PRO A 21 3.86 9.58 -7.93
CA PRO A 21 2.58 9.80 -7.24
C PRO A 21 1.46 8.87 -7.72
N GLY A 22 1.44 8.53 -9.02
CA GLY A 22 0.50 7.54 -9.58
C GLY A 22 0.82 6.12 -9.12
N ILE A 23 2.10 5.75 -9.07
CA ILE A 23 2.56 4.44 -8.57
C ILE A 23 2.14 4.25 -7.11
N ILE A 24 2.27 5.28 -6.26
CA ILE A 24 1.84 5.23 -4.86
C ILE A 24 0.32 4.96 -4.77
N GLY A 25 -0.48 5.62 -5.62
CA GLY A 25 -1.93 5.38 -5.67
C GLY A 25 -2.29 3.96 -6.09
N VAL A 26 -1.65 3.42 -7.13
CA VAL A 26 -1.87 2.03 -7.58
C VAL A 26 -1.37 1.03 -6.54
N ALA A 27 -0.27 1.32 -5.85
CA ALA A 27 0.25 0.47 -4.78
C ALA A 27 -0.72 0.37 -3.59
N LEU A 28 -1.31 1.49 -3.16
CA LEU A 28 -2.36 1.48 -2.14
C LEU A 28 -3.58 0.68 -2.59
N PHE A 29 -4.01 0.86 -3.83
CA PHE A 29 -5.16 0.13 -4.38
C PHE A 29 -4.91 -1.38 -4.43
N GLY A 30 -3.73 -1.80 -4.90
CA GLY A 30 -3.33 -3.21 -4.91
C GLY A 30 -3.22 -3.80 -3.51
N PHE A 31 -2.71 -3.04 -2.53
CA PHE A 31 -2.69 -3.46 -1.13
C PHE A 31 -4.11 -3.70 -0.59
N THR A 32 -5.05 -2.81 -0.86
CA THR A 32 -6.46 -2.97 -0.47
C THR A 32 -7.07 -4.23 -1.08
N LEU A 33 -6.87 -4.46 -2.38
CA LEU A 33 -7.37 -5.66 -3.06
C LEU A 33 -6.75 -6.95 -2.50
N SER A 34 -5.46 -6.93 -2.16
CA SER A 34 -4.79 -8.09 -1.57
C SER A 34 -5.37 -8.47 -0.21
N TYR A 35 -5.83 -7.49 0.57
CA TYR A 35 -6.43 -7.73 1.89
C TYR A 35 -7.88 -8.24 1.80
N ASP A 36 -8.59 -7.89 0.73
CA ASP A 36 -10.00 -8.29 0.49
C ASP A 36 -10.16 -9.69 -0.13
N GLU A 37 -9.07 -10.35 -0.52
CA GLU A 37 -9.08 -11.62 -1.26
C GLU A 37 -9.28 -12.86 -0.34
N LEU A 38 -10.25 -12.77 0.58
CA LEU A 38 -10.62 -13.83 1.52
C LEU A 38 -11.09 -15.10 0.82
N ALA A 39 -11.96 -14.95 -0.19
CA ALA A 39 -12.61 -16.09 -0.86
C ALA A 39 -11.60 -16.95 -1.63
N ARG A 40 -10.72 -16.35 -2.43
CA ARG A 40 -9.68 -17.11 -3.14
C ARG A 40 -8.68 -17.73 -2.19
N THR A 41 -8.29 -17.00 -1.14
CA THR A 41 -7.33 -17.51 -0.15
C THR A 41 -7.93 -18.67 0.64
N ALA A 42 -9.22 -18.64 1.01
CA ALA A 42 -9.87 -19.77 1.68
C ALA A 42 -9.91 -21.06 0.83
N LEU A 43 -9.97 -20.92 -0.49
CA LEU A 43 -10.02 -22.06 -1.42
C LEU A 43 -8.63 -22.59 -1.81
N THR A 44 -7.57 -21.83 -1.55
CA THR A 44 -6.19 -22.14 -1.97
C THR A 44 -5.19 -22.26 -0.83
N ALA A 45 -5.53 -21.74 0.36
CA ALA A 45 -4.75 -21.92 1.57
C ALA A 45 -4.80 -23.39 1.99
N GLY A 46 -3.63 -24.02 2.07
CA GLY A 46 -3.46 -25.38 2.57
C GLY A 46 -3.49 -25.42 4.11
N SER A 47 -2.46 -26.00 4.73
CA SER A 47 -2.38 -26.12 6.19
C SER A 47 -2.13 -24.80 6.95
N GLN A 48 -1.75 -23.72 6.26
CA GLN A 48 -1.38 -22.45 6.89
C GLN A 48 -2.45 -21.39 6.60
N ASN A 49 -3.10 -20.90 7.66
CA ASN A 49 -4.08 -19.82 7.55
C ASN A 49 -3.40 -18.46 7.35
N THR A 50 -3.96 -17.65 6.47
CA THR A 50 -3.62 -16.22 6.38
C THR A 50 -4.32 -15.44 7.49
N LEU A 51 -3.80 -14.26 7.83
CA LEU A 51 -4.41 -13.40 8.87
C LEU A 51 -5.93 -13.22 8.70
N PRO A 52 -6.46 -12.90 7.50
CA PRO A 52 -7.91 -12.77 7.31
C PRO A 52 -8.69 -14.08 7.52
N LEU A 53 -8.13 -15.22 7.06
CA LEU A 53 -8.75 -16.53 7.23
C LEU A 53 -8.78 -16.97 8.70
N GLU A 54 -7.74 -16.64 9.45
CA GLU A 54 -7.64 -16.90 10.89
C GLU A 54 -8.65 -16.05 11.69
N ILE A 55 -8.79 -14.76 11.36
CA ILE A 55 -9.81 -13.87 11.96
C ILE A 55 -11.22 -14.44 11.72
N TRP A 56 -11.48 -14.94 10.51
CA TRP A 56 -12.75 -15.58 10.16
C TRP A 56 -12.98 -16.89 10.96
N ALA A 57 -11.95 -17.73 11.08
CA ALA A 57 -12.02 -18.96 11.86
C ALA A 57 -12.24 -18.69 13.37
N MET A 58 -11.62 -17.65 13.93
CA MET A 58 -11.81 -17.22 15.32
C MET A 58 -13.23 -16.73 15.59
N THR A 59 -13.84 -16.04 14.62
CA THR A 59 -15.23 -15.56 14.73
C THR A 59 -16.23 -16.71 14.82
N THR A 60 -15.92 -17.84 14.17
CA THR A 60 -16.83 -19.00 14.08
C THR A 60 -16.70 -19.97 15.27
N ASN A 61 -15.54 -20.06 15.92
CA ASN A 61 -15.28 -21.06 16.98
C ASN A 61 -15.48 -20.53 18.41
N VAL A 62 -14.87 -19.40 18.80
CA VAL A 62 -15.07 -18.71 20.09
C VAL A 62 -14.57 -17.27 19.97
N THR A 63 -15.40 -16.26 20.27
CA THR A 63 -14.99 -14.85 20.25
C THR A 63 -14.02 -14.55 21.39
N SER A 64 -12.73 -14.61 21.10
CA SER A 64 -11.65 -14.32 22.06
C SER A 64 -11.28 -12.83 22.09
N PRO A 65 -10.84 -12.26 23.23
CA PRO A 65 -10.25 -10.91 23.29
C PRO A 65 -9.11 -10.69 22.28
N ALA A 66 -8.45 -11.77 21.84
CA ALA A 66 -7.44 -11.72 20.79
C ALA A 66 -7.98 -11.18 19.45
N LEU A 67 -9.26 -11.42 19.13
CA LEU A 67 -9.91 -10.92 17.92
C LEU A 67 -9.93 -9.38 17.89
N TYR A 68 -10.27 -8.76 19.02
CA TYR A 68 -10.29 -7.30 19.16
C TYR A 68 -8.86 -6.72 19.10
N ALA A 69 -7.88 -7.40 19.69
CA ALA A 69 -6.48 -6.99 19.62
C ALA A 69 -5.97 -6.99 18.17
N VAL A 70 -6.26 -8.06 17.41
CA VAL A 70 -5.90 -8.14 15.98
C VAL A 70 -6.59 -7.03 15.18
N GLY A 71 -7.89 -6.78 15.42
CA GLY A 71 -8.63 -5.69 14.77
C GLY A 71 -8.04 -4.30 15.06
N ALA A 72 -7.59 -4.05 16.30
CA ALA A 72 -6.93 -2.80 16.65
C ALA A 72 -5.58 -2.66 15.92
N VAL A 73 -4.78 -3.74 15.86
CA VAL A 73 -3.49 -3.75 15.16
C VAL A 73 -3.67 -3.50 13.66
N THR A 74 -4.59 -4.20 12.99
CA THR A 74 -4.85 -4.02 11.55
C THR A 74 -5.33 -2.60 11.24
N THR A 75 -6.14 -2.02 12.12
CA THR A 75 -6.58 -0.62 12.01
C THR A 75 -5.40 0.35 12.10
N VAL A 76 -4.53 0.19 13.11
CA VAL A 76 -3.33 1.03 13.27
C VAL A 76 -2.41 0.91 12.07
N VAL A 77 -2.15 -0.30 11.58
CA VAL A 77 -1.32 -0.53 10.39
C VAL A 77 -1.92 0.16 9.16
N SER A 78 -3.24 0.05 8.97
CA SER A 78 -3.95 0.71 7.86
C SER A 78 -3.78 2.23 7.91
N PHE A 79 -3.94 2.84 9.09
CA PHE A 79 -3.70 4.27 9.26
C PHE A 79 -2.25 4.68 8.96
N VAL A 80 -1.27 3.91 9.44
CA VAL A 80 0.14 4.18 9.17
C VAL A 80 0.42 4.15 7.67
N VAL A 81 -0.08 3.14 6.95
CA VAL A 81 0.10 3.02 5.49
C VAL A 81 -0.55 4.19 4.75
N ILE A 82 -1.78 4.55 5.11
CA ILE A 82 -2.51 5.66 4.48
C ILE A 82 -1.79 6.99 4.74
N ILE A 83 -1.41 7.27 5.99
CA ILE A 83 -0.72 8.52 6.36
C ILE A 83 0.64 8.60 5.66
N ALA A 84 1.40 7.51 5.61
CA ALA A 84 2.68 7.47 4.91
C ALA A 84 2.52 7.75 3.41
N ALA A 85 1.52 7.14 2.78
CA ALA A 85 1.24 7.36 1.36
C ALA A 85 0.77 8.79 1.07
N LEU A 86 -0.20 9.31 1.82
CA LEU A 86 -0.66 10.71 1.68
C LEU A 86 0.47 11.70 1.98
N GLY A 87 1.29 11.44 3.00
CA GLY A 87 2.46 12.23 3.34
C GLY A 87 3.49 12.23 2.21
N SER A 88 3.78 11.08 1.61
CA SER A 88 4.70 10.98 0.48
C SER A 88 4.19 11.77 -0.74
N ILE A 89 2.90 11.70 -1.05
CA ILE A 89 2.28 12.48 -2.13
C ILE A 89 2.36 13.98 -1.81
N ALA A 90 2.03 14.39 -0.59
CA ALA A 90 2.09 15.79 -0.17
C ALA A 90 3.51 16.35 -0.24
N LEU A 91 4.53 15.59 0.16
CA LEU A 91 5.93 15.98 0.02
C LEU A 91 6.31 16.18 -1.45
N ILE A 92 5.97 15.22 -2.32
CA ILE A 92 6.25 15.31 -3.76
C ILE A 92 5.56 16.53 -4.39
N GLN A 93 4.31 16.80 -4.03
CA GLN A 93 3.57 17.98 -4.51
C GLN A 93 4.18 19.30 -4.02
N ARG A 94 4.61 19.37 -2.75
CA ARG A 94 5.28 20.55 -2.19
C ARG A 94 6.58 20.87 -2.91
N HIS A 95 7.36 19.85 -3.25
CA HIS A 95 8.59 20.04 -4.02
C HIS A 95 8.29 20.60 -5.43
N ARG A 96 7.25 20.11 -6.09
CA ARG A 96 6.84 20.61 -7.42
C ARG A 96 6.29 22.04 -7.41
N ALA A 97 5.52 22.41 -6.37
CA ALA A 97 4.96 23.75 -6.26
C ALA A 97 6.05 24.83 -6.09
N ARG A 98 7.16 24.49 -5.41
CA ARG A 98 8.29 25.40 -5.24
C ARG A 98 9.05 25.68 -6.54
N THR A 99 9.20 24.68 -7.41
CA THR A 99 9.93 24.82 -8.68
C THR A 99 9.12 25.54 -9.77
N ALA A 100 7.81 25.72 -9.60
CA ALA A 100 6.95 26.42 -10.56
C ALA A 100 6.89 27.95 -10.33
N THR A 101 7.41 28.42 -9.19
CA THR A 101 7.45 29.86 -8.82
C THR A 101 8.82 30.51 -9.05
N GLU A 102 9.80 29.77 -9.57
CA GLU A 102 11.12 30.25 -10.01
C GLU A 102 11.19 30.31 -11.55
#